data_AF-A0A668VEG1-F1
#
_entry.id   AF-A0A668VEG1-F1
#
_cell.length_a   1.000
_cell.length_b   1.000
_cell.length_c   1.000
_cell.angle_alpha   90.00
_cell.angle_beta   90.00
_cell.angle_gamma   90.00
#
_symmetry.space_group_name_H-M   'P 1'
#
loop_
_entity.id
_entity.type
_entity.pdbx_description
1 polymer ?
#
loop_
_entity_poly.entity_id
_entity_poly.type
_entity_poly.pdbx_seq_one_letter_code
_entity_poly.pdbx_strand_id
1 'polypeptide(L)'
;MVHQLNGLFPQSLLKAFSVLIFIILLKDVCNGQPQLIGPSQALVARAGDDVILPCHVEPAYDVSTMTLEWTRSSLEPRFVYVSRASQELEKLKNPSFKGRTSLFVDELKYGNISLKISKVKFNDTGTYKCYVPVLEKEAFVKLVVASDAATSPVISLSGIDKNRGGVVLQCESAGWYPEPELLWLDGEGNLLSAGPTETLRGPDDLYTVSSRVTVEKRDSNNITCRVQQRNTNQSRETHMHVSEDFFEILSSSSSLIIGLAVSLALCIMLLILSAAVLLLRKRKHMKNNRRPEDQTDSGDAEVPLKKPERTQLNMSSSSIKTKNQTSYFPLTSRRKLEEEQQRREEAENKLQNIQEKMIKSEIEKNEFIQKLMETFLTLDSKSEKKTEIRKKLNEVKEAAEKLKNPLESKNQQTINSETDEFIQKLMQKFPTMVSKLSESITQQIGVDGSV
;
A
#
# COMPACT_ATOMS: atom_id res chain seq x y z
N MET A 1 87.70 -49.78 15.39
CA MET A 1 87.10 -48.58 16.00
C MET A 1 86.22 -47.94 14.94
N VAL A 2 84.91 -48.11 15.02
CA VAL A 2 83.95 -47.59 14.02
C VAL A 2 83.24 -46.38 14.63
N HIS A 3 83.44 -45.20 14.06
CA HIS A 3 82.75 -43.99 14.55
C HIS A 3 81.31 -43.95 14.04
N GLN A 4 80.36 -43.75 14.96
CA GLN A 4 79.04 -43.26 14.61
C GLN A 4 79.14 -41.83 14.08
N LEU A 5 78.71 -41.58 12.85
CA LEU A 5 78.07 -40.32 12.51
C LEU A 5 76.56 -40.52 12.63
N ASN A 6 76.00 -40.13 13.77
CA ASN A 6 74.57 -40.25 14.02
C ASN A 6 73.79 -39.25 13.15
N GLY A 7 72.78 -39.74 12.44
CA GLY A 7 71.96 -38.91 11.55
C GLY A 7 71.07 -37.94 12.34
N LEU A 8 71.23 -36.63 12.10
CA LEU A 8 70.49 -35.58 12.83
C LEU A 8 69.83 -34.51 11.92
N PHE A 9 69.72 -34.79 10.62
CA PHE A 9 69.23 -33.83 9.61
C PHE A 9 67.81 -34.06 9.02
N PRO A 10 67.19 -35.26 8.98
CA PRO A 10 65.86 -35.39 8.35
C PRO A 10 64.70 -34.95 9.26
N GLN A 11 64.80 -35.18 10.58
CA GLN A 11 63.67 -34.95 11.51
C GLN A 11 63.41 -33.46 11.81
N SER A 12 64.44 -32.61 11.85
CA SER A 12 64.28 -31.17 12.02
C SER A 12 63.59 -30.54 10.81
N LEU A 13 63.98 -30.96 9.60
CA LEU A 13 63.36 -30.54 8.34
C LEU A 13 61.88 -30.94 8.29
N LEU A 14 61.54 -32.19 8.59
CA LEU A 14 60.15 -32.67 8.63
C LEU A 14 59.29 -31.91 9.65
N LYS A 15 59.85 -31.56 10.83
CA LYS A 15 59.17 -30.72 11.82
C LYS A 15 58.97 -29.28 11.31
N ALA A 16 59.97 -28.70 10.64
CA ALA A 16 59.85 -27.36 10.04
C ALA A 16 58.79 -27.32 8.93
N PHE A 17 58.74 -28.33 8.05
CA PHE A 17 57.68 -28.46 7.04
C PHE A 17 56.30 -28.68 7.67
N SER A 18 56.18 -29.52 8.70
CA SER A 18 54.92 -29.73 9.43
C SER A 18 54.40 -28.43 10.08
N VAL A 19 55.29 -27.65 10.71
CA VAL A 19 54.94 -26.34 11.27
C VAL A 19 54.59 -25.32 10.18
N LEU A 20 55.32 -25.29 9.07
CA LEU A 20 55.02 -24.40 7.93
C LEU A 20 53.66 -24.72 7.31
N ILE A 21 53.36 -26.00 7.08
CA ILE A 21 52.05 -26.47 6.59
C ILE A 21 50.95 -26.10 7.59
N PHE A 22 51.17 -26.29 8.88
CA PHE A 22 50.20 -25.90 9.92
C PHE A 22 49.96 -24.38 9.96
N ILE A 23 50.99 -23.55 9.78
CA ILE A 23 50.87 -22.09 9.68
C ILE A 23 50.13 -21.66 8.40
N ILE A 24 50.33 -22.35 7.27
CA ILE A 24 49.61 -22.10 6.02
C ILE A 24 48.12 -22.46 6.20
N LEU A 25 47.84 -23.66 6.72
CA LEU A 25 46.46 -24.11 7.00
C LEU A 25 45.76 -23.20 8.01
N LEU A 26 46.46 -22.69 9.03
CA LEU A 26 45.90 -21.68 9.96
C LEU A 26 45.56 -20.37 9.25
N LYS A 27 46.35 -19.92 8.27
CA LYS A 27 46.03 -18.71 7.48
C LYS A 27 44.79 -18.91 6.61
N ASP A 28 44.66 -20.05 5.95
CA ASP A 28 43.46 -20.36 5.16
C ASP A 28 42.20 -20.58 6.02
N VAL A 29 42.36 -21.12 7.24
CA VAL A 29 41.24 -21.30 8.19
C VAL A 29 40.83 -19.99 8.88
N CYS A 30 41.76 -19.05 9.11
CA CYS A 30 41.44 -17.75 9.71
C CYS A 30 40.95 -16.71 8.69
N ASN A 31 41.29 -16.84 7.40
CA ASN A 31 40.74 -16.00 6.34
C ASN A 31 39.34 -16.51 5.93
N GLY A 32 38.32 -16.13 6.70
CA GLY A 32 36.92 -16.33 6.32
C GLY A 32 36.64 -15.75 4.92
N GLN A 33 35.83 -16.46 4.13
CA GLN A 33 35.47 -15.96 2.79
C GLN A 33 34.82 -14.57 2.89
N PRO A 34 35.13 -13.65 1.95
CA PRO A 34 34.54 -12.32 1.98
C PRO A 34 33.01 -12.41 1.87
N GLN A 35 32.34 -11.56 2.62
CA GLN A 35 30.89 -11.39 2.67
C GLN A 35 30.55 -9.91 2.76
N LEU A 36 29.36 -9.52 2.30
CA LEU A 36 28.82 -8.19 2.58
C LEU A 36 27.90 -8.24 3.80
N ILE A 37 28.02 -7.23 4.67
CA ILE A 37 27.22 -7.08 5.87
C ILE A 37 26.41 -5.79 5.77
N GLY A 38 25.09 -5.96 5.68
CA GLY A 38 24.09 -4.90 5.87
C GLY A 38 23.48 -4.96 7.29
N PRO A 39 22.52 -4.07 7.61
CA PRO A 39 21.84 -4.06 8.89
C PRO A 39 20.76 -5.13 8.96
N SER A 40 20.56 -5.75 10.13
CA SER A 40 19.52 -6.75 10.37
C SER A 40 18.11 -6.17 10.54
N GLN A 41 18.00 -4.85 10.74
CA GLN A 41 16.74 -4.13 10.93
C GLN A 41 16.55 -3.07 9.83
N ALA A 42 15.31 -2.66 9.61
CA ALA A 42 15.00 -1.58 8.67
C ALA A 42 15.44 -0.23 9.22
N LEU A 43 16.06 0.61 8.39
CA LEU A 43 16.32 2.01 8.72
C LEU A 43 15.05 2.83 8.53
N VAL A 44 14.83 3.76 9.45
CA VAL A 44 13.78 4.78 9.38
C VAL A 44 14.45 6.13 9.14
N ALA A 45 14.02 6.85 8.12
CA ALA A 45 14.47 8.23 7.83
C ALA A 45 13.26 9.14 7.64
N ARG A 46 13.38 10.44 7.94
CA ARG A 46 12.31 11.41 7.66
C ARG A 46 12.40 11.88 6.22
N ALA A 47 11.29 12.20 5.58
CA ALA A 47 11.31 12.91 4.31
C ALA A 47 12.08 14.24 4.43
N GLY A 48 12.89 14.58 3.43
CA GLY A 48 13.75 15.77 3.43
C GLY A 48 15.13 15.59 4.06
N ASP A 49 15.31 14.65 5.01
CA ASP A 49 16.62 14.35 5.62
C ASP A 49 17.58 13.65 4.65
N ASP A 50 18.87 13.62 4.98
CA ASP A 50 19.86 12.74 4.35
C ASP A 50 19.96 11.42 5.14
N VAL A 51 20.06 10.28 4.45
CA VAL A 51 20.23 8.95 5.09
C VAL A 51 21.51 8.26 4.61
N ILE A 52 22.07 7.40 5.46
CA ILE A 52 23.15 6.46 5.10
C ILE A 52 22.57 5.04 5.13
N LEU A 53 22.72 4.30 4.04
CA LEU A 53 22.45 2.87 3.96
C LEU A 53 23.78 2.13 4.23
N PRO A 54 23.95 1.50 5.41
CA PRO A 54 25.22 0.88 5.77
C PRO A 54 25.42 -0.44 5.02
N CYS A 55 26.60 -0.61 4.43
CA CYS A 55 27.04 -1.89 3.87
C CYS A 55 28.57 -1.93 3.85
N HIS A 56 29.18 -3.02 4.30
CA HIS A 56 30.64 -3.20 4.31
C HIS A 56 31.05 -4.63 3.98
N VAL A 57 32.29 -4.81 3.53
CA VAL A 57 32.92 -6.12 3.34
C VAL A 57 33.53 -6.58 4.66
N GLU A 58 33.28 -7.84 5.03
CA GLU A 58 33.92 -8.54 6.15
C GLU A 58 34.61 -9.80 5.60
N PRO A 59 35.89 -10.08 5.94
CA PRO A 59 36.83 -9.18 6.61
C PRO A 59 37.13 -7.92 5.78
N ALA A 60 37.46 -6.82 6.45
CA ALA A 60 37.71 -5.52 5.82
C ALA A 60 39.01 -5.46 5.00
N TYR A 61 38.93 -4.96 3.77
CA TYR A 61 40.08 -4.65 2.89
C TYR A 61 39.69 -3.63 1.81
N ASP A 62 40.67 -3.18 1.02
CA ASP A 62 40.48 -2.15 0.00
C ASP A 62 39.66 -2.64 -1.21
N VAL A 63 38.52 -1.97 -1.44
CA VAL A 63 37.64 -2.19 -2.61
C VAL A 63 37.55 -0.97 -3.54
N SER A 64 38.38 0.06 -3.33
CA SER A 64 38.39 1.30 -4.12
C SER A 64 38.58 1.09 -5.62
N THR A 65 39.28 0.03 -6.02
CA THR A 65 39.55 -0.35 -7.42
C THR A 65 38.41 -1.18 -8.06
N MET A 66 37.46 -1.68 -7.27
CA MET A 66 36.44 -2.62 -7.73
C MET A 66 35.27 -1.94 -8.46
N THR A 67 34.35 -2.74 -9.00
CA THR A 67 33.01 -2.27 -9.37
C THR A 67 32.09 -2.43 -8.16
N LEU A 68 31.35 -1.38 -7.81
CA LEU A 68 30.46 -1.31 -6.65
C LEU A 68 29.06 -0.93 -7.14
N GLU A 69 28.06 -1.75 -6.83
CA GLU A 69 26.68 -1.58 -7.28
C GLU A 69 25.72 -1.42 -6.10
N TRP A 70 24.89 -0.39 -6.15
CA TRP A 70 23.69 -0.27 -5.31
C TRP A 70 22.46 -0.29 -6.20
N THR A 71 21.58 -1.25 -6.00
CA THR A 71 20.40 -1.48 -6.84
C THR A 71 19.11 -1.58 -6.04
N ARG A 72 17.97 -1.32 -6.69
CA ARG A 72 16.63 -1.55 -6.15
C ARG A 72 15.78 -2.20 -7.23
N SER A 73 15.24 -3.39 -6.96
CA SER A 73 14.54 -4.21 -7.97
C SER A 73 13.19 -3.63 -8.42
N SER A 74 12.63 -2.66 -7.69
CA SER A 74 11.41 -1.93 -8.05
C SER A 74 11.66 -0.67 -8.90
N LEU A 75 12.85 -0.53 -9.48
CA LEU A 75 13.23 0.59 -10.35
C LEU A 75 13.68 0.08 -11.72
N GLU A 76 13.34 0.82 -12.77
CA GLU A 76 13.95 0.68 -14.09
C GLU A 76 14.47 2.06 -14.55
N PRO A 77 15.77 2.23 -14.85
CA PRO A 77 16.87 1.31 -14.55
C PRO A 77 17.00 1.01 -13.05
N ARG A 78 17.46 -0.19 -12.72
CA ARG A 78 17.58 -0.66 -11.31
C ARG A 78 18.68 0.01 -10.47
N PHE A 79 19.60 0.75 -11.09
CA PHE A 79 20.78 1.29 -10.40
C PHE A 79 20.45 2.57 -9.63
N VAL A 80 20.74 2.55 -8.33
CA VAL A 80 20.60 3.69 -7.41
C VAL A 80 21.91 4.46 -7.31
N TYR A 81 23.01 3.71 -7.32
CA TYR A 81 24.38 4.18 -7.47
C TYR A 81 25.22 3.06 -8.12
N VAL A 82 26.20 3.41 -8.95
CA VAL A 82 27.15 2.43 -9.50
C VAL A 82 28.46 3.12 -9.86
N SER A 83 29.58 2.54 -9.43
CA SER A 83 30.93 3.04 -9.75
C SER A 83 31.90 1.91 -10.09
N ARG A 84 32.94 2.23 -10.87
CA ARG A 84 34.07 1.34 -11.18
C ARG A 84 35.37 2.07 -10.88
N ALA A 85 36.27 1.45 -10.12
CA ALA A 85 37.53 2.06 -9.68
C ALA A 85 37.33 3.47 -9.09
N SER A 86 36.37 3.57 -8.15
CA SER A 86 35.90 4.82 -7.52
C SER A 86 35.32 5.89 -8.45
N GLN A 87 35.25 5.67 -9.77
CA GLN A 87 34.59 6.56 -10.72
C GLN A 87 33.11 6.20 -10.91
N GLU A 88 32.21 7.15 -10.64
CA GLU A 88 30.76 6.96 -10.76
C GLU A 88 30.26 6.94 -12.21
N LEU A 89 29.32 6.04 -12.52
CA LEU A 89 28.76 5.82 -13.85
C LEU A 89 27.35 6.45 -13.97
N GLU A 90 27.26 7.77 -13.80
CA GLU A 90 26.01 8.58 -13.71
C GLU A 90 25.00 8.34 -14.85
N LYS A 91 25.46 7.87 -16.02
CA LYS A 91 24.58 7.50 -17.14
C LYS A 91 23.67 6.30 -16.82
N LEU A 92 24.14 5.34 -16.03
CA LEU A 92 23.43 4.10 -15.69
C LEU A 92 22.40 4.26 -14.55
N LYS A 93 22.54 5.30 -13.72
CA LYS A 93 21.68 5.54 -12.55
C LYS A 93 20.24 5.87 -12.96
N ASN A 94 19.29 5.40 -12.16
CA ASN A 94 17.89 5.78 -12.23
C ASN A 94 17.75 7.31 -12.07
N PRO A 95 16.97 8.00 -12.92
CA PRO A 95 16.79 9.46 -12.84
C PRO A 95 16.42 9.98 -11.45
N SER A 96 15.69 9.20 -10.65
CA SER A 96 15.25 9.58 -9.29
C SER A 96 16.39 9.77 -8.28
N PHE A 97 17.58 9.22 -8.56
CA PHE A 97 18.76 9.20 -7.68
C PHE A 97 19.97 9.97 -8.24
N LYS A 98 19.88 10.49 -9.47
CA LYS A 98 20.92 11.33 -10.07
C LYS A 98 21.19 12.58 -9.24
N GLY A 99 22.47 12.91 -9.04
CA GLY A 99 22.91 14.00 -8.15
C GLY A 99 22.48 13.90 -6.66
N ARG A 100 21.94 12.76 -6.20
CA ARG A 100 21.48 12.56 -4.80
C ARG A 100 22.27 11.52 -4.02
N THR A 101 22.97 10.62 -4.70
CA THR A 101 23.62 9.45 -4.10
C THR A 101 25.14 9.51 -4.22
N SER A 102 25.85 9.03 -3.19
CA SER A 102 27.33 9.02 -3.14
C SER A 102 27.86 7.98 -2.14
N LEU A 103 29.04 7.40 -2.43
CA LEU A 103 29.80 6.60 -1.45
C LEU A 103 30.82 7.47 -0.70
N PHE A 104 31.26 6.97 0.46
CA PHE A 104 32.39 7.53 1.22
C PHE A 104 33.71 7.04 0.61
N VAL A 105 34.25 7.78 -0.37
CA VAL A 105 35.42 7.33 -1.16
C VAL A 105 36.64 7.02 -0.29
N ASP A 106 36.91 7.85 0.73
CA ASP A 106 38.00 7.64 1.68
C ASP A 106 37.83 6.41 2.57
N GLU A 107 36.64 5.80 2.62
CA GLU A 107 36.34 4.62 3.44
C GLU A 107 36.43 3.30 2.66
N LEU A 108 36.54 3.36 1.32
CA LEU A 108 36.61 2.19 0.44
C LEU A 108 37.87 1.33 0.70
N LYS A 109 38.96 1.95 1.16
CA LYS A 109 40.20 1.28 1.63
C LYS A 109 40.00 0.41 2.88
N TYR A 110 38.86 0.57 3.58
CA TYR A 110 38.47 -0.19 4.77
C TYR A 110 37.23 -1.07 4.51
N GLY A 111 36.90 -1.37 3.25
CA GLY A 111 35.78 -2.24 2.87
C GLY A 111 34.39 -1.64 3.05
N ASN A 112 34.28 -0.41 3.53
CA ASN A 112 33.02 0.28 3.81
C ASN A 112 32.44 0.88 2.51
N ILE A 113 31.35 0.30 2.01
CA ILE A 113 30.68 0.68 0.75
C ILE A 113 29.29 1.30 1.02
N SER A 114 29.13 1.93 2.18
CA SER A 114 27.87 2.52 2.64
C SER A 114 27.43 3.68 1.74
N LEU A 115 26.14 3.72 1.38
CA LEU A 115 25.59 4.70 0.45
C LEU A 115 24.88 5.83 1.18
N LYS A 116 25.31 7.07 0.95
CA LYS A 116 24.50 8.25 1.28
C LYS A 116 23.43 8.44 0.22
N ILE A 117 22.18 8.66 0.64
CA ILE A 117 21.08 9.17 -0.20
C ILE A 117 20.61 10.50 0.39
N SER A 118 20.64 11.55 -0.42
CA SER A 118 20.40 12.93 0.03
C SER A 118 18.98 13.39 -0.26
N LYS A 119 18.40 14.15 0.69
CA LYS A 119 17.01 14.68 0.67
C LYS A 119 15.99 13.59 0.33
N VAL A 120 15.81 12.60 1.21
CA VAL A 120 14.98 11.41 0.93
C VAL A 120 13.50 11.76 0.72
N LYS A 121 12.84 10.98 -0.12
CA LYS A 121 11.44 11.13 -0.55
C LYS A 121 10.66 9.88 -0.18
N PHE A 122 9.34 9.98 -0.04
CA PHE A 122 8.50 8.83 0.28
C PHE A 122 8.70 7.61 -0.65
N ASN A 123 8.84 7.85 -1.97
CA ASN A 123 9.14 6.83 -2.98
C ASN A 123 10.58 6.27 -2.92
N ASP A 124 11.47 6.79 -2.07
CA ASP A 124 12.76 6.14 -1.77
C ASP A 124 12.60 4.97 -0.79
N THR A 125 11.43 4.78 -0.17
CA THR A 125 11.09 3.57 0.61
C THR A 125 11.30 2.30 -0.22
N GLY A 126 11.95 1.28 0.34
CA GLY A 126 12.15 -0.01 -0.32
C GLY A 126 13.36 -0.81 0.19
N THR A 127 13.58 -1.98 -0.41
CA THR A 127 14.76 -2.82 -0.15
C THR A 127 15.82 -2.57 -1.21
N TYR A 128 16.96 -2.02 -0.79
CA TYR A 128 18.15 -1.80 -1.58
C TYR A 128 19.08 -3.01 -1.47
N LYS A 129 19.89 -3.26 -2.50
CA LYS A 129 20.92 -4.29 -2.53
C LYS A 129 22.28 -3.66 -2.85
N CYS A 130 23.22 -3.77 -1.91
CA CYS A 130 24.64 -3.54 -2.20
C CYS A 130 25.24 -4.83 -2.78
N TYR A 131 26.07 -4.71 -3.82
CA TYR A 131 26.67 -5.83 -4.54
C TYR A 131 28.06 -5.48 -5.04
N VAL A 132 29.01 -6.41 -4.91
CA VAL A 132 30.36 -6.29 -5.46
C VAL A 132 30.58 -7.46 -6.42
N PRO A 133 30.47 -7.23 -7.75
CA PRO A 133 30.48 -8.32 -8.74
C PRO A 133 31.73 -9.20 -8.69
N VAL A 134 32.91 -8.61 -8.44
CA VAL A 134 34.21 -9.32 -8.38
C VAL A 134 34.28 -10.34 -7.23
N LEU A 135 33.44 -10.18 -6.21
CA LEU A 135 33.39 -11.07 -5.05
C LEU A 135 32.20 -12.05 -5.11
N GLU A 136 31.26 -11.81 -6.02
CA GLU A 136 29.93 -12.45 -6.06
C GLU A 136 29.17 -12.34 -4.72
N LYS A 137 29.33 -11.22 -3.99
CA LYS A 137 28.67 -10.96 -2.69
C LYS A 137 27.67 -9.82 -2.77
N GLU A 138 26.50 -10.05 -2.18
CA GLU A 138 25.43 -9.08 -1.98
C GLU A 138 24.97 -9.03 -0.52
N ALA A 139 24.46 -7.87 -0.10
CA ALA A 139 23.66 -7.72 1.11
C ALA A 139 22.51 -6.73 0.89
N PHE A 140 21.50 -6.79 1.76
CA PHE A 140 20.25 -6.05 1.61
C PHE A 140 20.06 -5.02 2.72
N VAL A 141 19.51 -3.86 2.37
CA VAL A 141 19.21 -2.77 3.29
C VAL A 141 17.78 -2.30 3.05
N LYS A 142 16.91 -2.43 4.05
CA LYS A 142 15.52 -1.95 3.97
C LYS A 142 15.43 -0.54 4.53
N LEU A 143 14.99 0.41 3.69
CA LEU A 143 14.69 1.79 4.08
C LEU A 143 13.16 1.99 4.15
N VAL A 144 12.70 2.60 5.23
CA VAL A 144 11.34 3.14 5.39
C VAL A 144 11.46 4.65 5.55
N VAL A 145 10.89 5.42 4.62
CA VAL A 145 10.80 6.87 4.76
C VAL A 145 9.49 7.21 5.47
N ALA A 146 9.58 8.05 6.50
CA ALA A 146 8.47 8.47 7.35
C ALA A 146 8.19 9.98 7.19
N SER A 147 6.96 10.39 7.49
CA SER A 147 6.62 11.79 7.68
C SER A 147 7.09 12.31 9.06
N ASP A 148 7.39 13.59 9.14
CA ASP A 148 7.59 14.36 10.38
C ASP A 148 6.34 15.18 10.76
N ALA A 149 5.46 15.48 9.80
CA ALA A 149 4.22 16.24 9.94
C ALA A 149 3.08 15.51 10.70
N ALA A 150 3.37 14.36 11.34
CA ALA A 150 2.37 13.53 12.04
C ALA A 150 1.80 14.24 13.28
N THR A 151 0.55 14.69 13.16
CA THR A 151 -0.20 15.43 14.19
C THR A 151 -0.67 14.54 15.34
N SER A 152 -0.85 15.12 16.53
CA SER A 152 -1.57 14.43 17.62
C SER A 152 -3.05 14.25 17.26
N PRO A 153 -3.67 13.10 17.58
CA PRO A 153 -5.09 12.87 17.29
C PRO A 153 -6.00 13.85 18.04
N VAL A 154 -7.08 14.28 17.39
CA VAL A 154 -8.13 15.12 17.99
C VAL A 154 -9.37 14.26 18.19
N ILE A 155 -9.85 14.18 19.44
CA ILE A 155 -11.13 13.53 19.78
C ILE A 155 -12.23 14.59 19.81
N SER A 156 -13.38 14.27 19.21
CA SER A 156 -14.55 15.13 19.11
C SER A 156 -15.84 14.36 19.36
N LEU A 157 -16.87 15.06 19.87
CA LEU A 157 -18.21 14.51 20.03
C LEU A 157 -18.95 14.57 18.69
N SER A 158 -19.30 13.42 18.11
CA SER A 158 -20.06 13.35 16.85
C SER A 158 -21.56 13.08 17.06
N GLY A 159 -22.02 12.61 18.22
CA GLY A 159 -23.44 12.35 18.47
C GLY A 159 -23.73 11.46 19.67
N ILE A 160 -24.97 10.97 19.74
CA ILE A 160 -25.48 10.10 20.80
C ILE A 160 -26.26 8.95 20.16
N ASP A 161 -25.90 7.70 20.45
CA ASP A 161 -26.65 6.51 20.07
C ASP A 161 -27.83 6.32 21.05
N LYS A 162 -29.02 6.71 20.62
CA LYS A 162 -30.26 6.60 21.41
C LYS A 162 -30.75 5.17 21.62
N ASN A 163 -30.25 4.18 20.86
CA ASN A 163 -30.65 2.78 20.98
C ASN A 163 -29.81 2.05 22.03
N ARG A 164 -28.53 2.41 22.16
CA ARG A 164 -27.60 1.87 23.17
C ARG A 164 -27.48 2.73 24.42
N GLY A 165 -27.81 4.01 24.33
CA GLY A 165 -27.50 5.02 25.35
C GLY A 165 -26.02 5.36 25.43
N GLY A 166 -25.31 5.30 24.30
CA GLY A 166 -23.88 5.58 24.22
C GLY A 166 -23.56 6.92 23.57
N VAL A 167 -22.40 7.48 23.92
CA VAL A 167 -21.84 8.71 23.32
C VAL A 167 -20.99 8.31 22.12
N VAL A 168 -21.20 8.96 20.96
CA VAL A 168 -20.45 8.66 19.73
C VAL A 168 -19.30 9.66 19.58
N LEU A 169 -18.07 9.18 19.74
CA LEU A 169 -16.85 9.95 19.56
C LEU A 169 -16.27 9.72 18.15
N GLN A 170 -15.71 10.75 17.54
CA GLN A 170 -14.84 10.66 16.37
C GLN A 170 -13.42 11.08 16.76
N CYS A 171 -12.42 10.31 16.33
CA CYS A 171 -11.01 10.66 16.42
C CYS A 171 -10.46 10.88 15.01
N GLU A 172 -9.69 11.94 14.81
CA GLU A 172 -9.04 12.26 13.53
C GLU A 172 -7.56 12.66 13.73
N SER A 173 -6.69 12.30 12.79
CA SER A 173 -5.27 12.67 12.80
C SER A 173 -4.68 12.70 11.39
N ALA A 174 -3.91 13.74 11.09
CA ALA A 174 -3.36 14.02 9.75
C ALA A 174 -1.82 14.02 9.72
N GLY A 175 -1.27 13.97 8.49
CA GLY A 175 0.15 14.18 8.21
C GLY A 175 1.03 12.94 8.30
N TRP A 176 0.46 11.73 8.29
CA TRP A 176 1.21 10.48 8.45
C TRP A 176 1.77 9.96 7.13
N TYR A 177 2.97 9.39 7.15
CA TYR A 177 3.45 8.50 6.09
C TYR A 177 4.43 7.49 6.70
N PRO A 178 4.38 6.19 6.33
CA PRO A 178 3.33 5.53 5.54
C PRO A 178 1.98 5.46 6.31
N GLU A 179 1.01 4.69 5.81
CA GLU A 179 -0.31 4.54 6.43
C GLU A 179 -0.21 4.05 7.90
N PRO A 180 -0.89 4.72 8.86
CA PRO A 180 -0.85 4.35 10.28
C PRO A 180 -2.07 3.49 10.70
N GLU A 181 -1.95 2.84 11.86
CA GLU A 181 -3.07 2.22 12.58
C GLU A 181 -3.70 3.25 13.53
N LEU A 182 -5.03 3.39 13.52
CA LEU A 182 -5.79 4.12 14.55
C LEU A 182 -6.46 3.09 15.47
N LEU A 183 -6.21 3.22 16.77
CA LEU A 183 -6.73 2.35 17.84
C LEU A 183 -7.50 3.19 18.87
N TRP A 184 -8.62 2.65 19.35
CA TRP A 184 -9.36 3.17 20.51
C TRP A 184 -9.10 2.28 21.72
N LEU A 185 -8.82 2.90 22.87
CA LEU A 185 -8.50 2.23 24.12
C LEU A 185 -9.36 2.77 25.27
N ASP A 186 -9.68 1.90 26.24
CA ASP A 186 -10.24 2.32 27.53
C ASP A 186 -9.17 2.90 28.48
N GLY A 187 -9.57 3.30 29.69
CA GLY A 187 -8.67 3.86 30.70
C GLY A 187 -7.63 2.89 31.23
N GLU A 188 -7.83 1.59 31.00
CA GLU A 188 -6.98 0.49 31.44
C GLU A 188 -6.03 0.02 30.31
N GLY A 189 -6.24 0.51 29.08
CA GLY A 189 -5.41 0.25 27.91
C GLY A 189 -5.88 -0.91 27.01
N ASN A 190 -7.08 -1.45 27.21
CA ASN A 190 -7.64 -2.51 26.36
C ASN A 190 -8.29 -1.92 25.10
N LEU A 191 -8.31 -2.71 24.01
CA LEU A 191 -8.90 -2.30 22.73
C LEU A 191 -10.43 -2.23 22.81
N LEU A 192 -10.99 -1.07 22.45
CA LEU A 192 -12.43 -0.86 22.28
C LEU A 192 -12.91 -1.33 20.90
N SER A 193 -14.14 -1.83 20.84
CA SER A 193 -14.78 -2.20 19.57
C SER A 193 -15.32 -0.94 18.88
N ALA A 194 -14.58 -0.47 17.88
CA ALA A 194 -14.90 0.72 17.09
C ALA A 194 -15.42 0.37 15.69
N GLY A 195 -15.93 1.38 14.97
CA GLY A 195 -16.20 1.28 13.54
C GLY A 195 -14.91 1.13 12.70
N PRO A 196 -15.04 0.85 11.39
CA PRO A 196 -13.89 0.81 10.51
C PRO A 196 -13.15 2.16 10.52
N THR A 197 -11.82 2.11 10.44
CA THR A 197 -11.00 3.30 10.26
C THR A 197 -11.09 3.75 8.79
N GLU A 198 -11.47 5.00 8.60
CA GLU A 198 -11.45 5.70 7.32
C GLU A 198 -10.04 6.24 7.10
N THR A 199 -9.37 5.86 6.01
CA THR A 199 -8.05 6.39 5.65
C THR A 199 -8.13 7.14 4.32
N LEU A 200 -7.62 8.37 4.31
CA LEU A 200 -7.64 9.27 3.16
C LEU A 200 -6.21 9.71 2.85
N ARG A 201 -5.82 9.63 1.58
CA ARG A 201 -4.49 10.04 1.11
C ARG A 201 -4.56 11.38 0.40
N GLY A 202 -3.82 12.37 0.91
CA GLY A 202 -3.80 13.74 0.41
C GLY A 202 -2.96 13.94 -0.86
N PRO A 203 -3.04 15.14 -1.48
CA PRO A 203 -2.23 15.52 -2.63
C PRO A 203 -0.75 15.75 -2.29
N ASP A 204 -0.43 15.81 -0.99
CA ASP A 204 0.89 15.81 -0.37
C ASP A 204 1.46 14.39 -0.17
N ASP A 205 0.76 13.36 -0.69
CA ASP A 205 1.07 11.94 -0.55
C ASP A 205 0.94 11.39 0.89
N LEU A 206 0.50 12.21 1.85
CA LEU A 206 0.32 11.88 3.28
C LEU A 206 -1.06 11.27 3.58
N TYR A 207 -1.18 10.61 4.72
CA TYR A 207 -2.40 9.99 5.21
C TYR A 207 -3.04 10.82 6.32
N THR A 208 -4.35 10.98 6.21
CA THR A 208 -5.25 11.40 7.28
C THR A 208 -6.14 10.20 7.65
N VAL A 209 -6.29 9.93 8.94
CA VAL A 209 -7.03 8.79 9.46
C VAL A 209 -8.13 9.24 10.42
N SER A 210 -9.33 8.69 10.23
CA SER A 210 -10.55 8.98 10.99
C SER A 210 -11.14 7.66 11.51
N SER A 211 -11.68 7.65 12.72
CA SER A 211 -12.43 6.50 13.26
C SER A 211 -13.49 6.96 14.25
N ARG A 212 -14.52 6.14 14.42
CA ARG A 212 -15.70 6.42 15.24
C ARG A 212 -15.95 5.28 16.23
N VAL A 213 -16.20 5.60 17.49
CA VAL A 213 -16.53 4.63 18.55
C VAL A 213 -17.76 5.08 19.34
N THR A 214 -18.59 4.12 19.74
CA THR A 214 -19.70 4.35 20.67
C THR A 214 -19.26 3.94 22.06
N VAL A 215 -19.27 4.89 23.00
CA VAL A 215 -18.89 4.70 24.41
C VAL A 215 -20.16 4.58 25.24
N GLU A 216 -20.37 3.42 25.86
CA GLU A 216 -21.46 3.16 26.81
C GLU A 216 -20.97 3.50 28.24
N LYS A 217 -21.85 3.92 29.16
CA LYS A 217 -21.45 4.37 30.51
C LYS A 217 -20.74 3.25 31.29
N ARG A 218 -19.56 3.55 31.85
CA ARG A 218 -18.73 2.63 32.65
C ARG A 218 -18.10 3.34 33.84
N ASP A 219 -17.49 2.56 34.74
CA ASP A 219 -16.75 3.09 35.90
C ASP A 219 -15.48 3.86 35.49
N SER A 220 -14.94 3.57 34.30
CA SER A 220 -13.80 4.26 33.69
C SER A 220 -14.25 4.95 32.39
N ASN A 221 -14.52 6.26 32.48
CA ASN A 221 -14.94 7.10 31.35
C ASN A 221 -13.77 7.80 30.64
N ASN A 222 -12.53 7.34 30.86
CA ASN A 222 -11.35 7.79 30.12
C ASN A 222 -11.21 6.97 28.83
N ILE A 223 -11.17 7.65 27.70
CA ILE A 223 -11.05 7.06 26.37
C ILE A 223 -9.81 7.61 25.68
N THR A 224 -8.92 6.74 25.24
CA THR A 224 -7.69 7.14 24.52
C THR A 224 -7.80 6.77 23.05
N CYS A 225 -7.58 7.75 22.17
CA CYS A 225 -7.30 7.49 20.76
C CYS A 225 -5.79 7.48 20.55
N ARG A 226 -5.25 6.38 20.01
CA ARG A 226 -3.83 6.20 19.68
C ARG A 226 -3.69 5.97 18.18
N VAL A 227 -2.83 6.77 17.53
CA VAL A 227 -2.41 6.57 16.14
C VAL A 227 -0.95 6.12 16.14
N GLN A 228 -0.64 5.02 15.45
CA GLN A 228 0.68 4.38 15.53
C GLN A 228 1.16 3.78 14.21
N GLN A 229 2.48 3.66 14.07
CA GLN A 229 3.18 3.04 12.94
C GLN A 229 4.22 2.04 13.48
N ARG A 230 3.90 0.74 13.48
CA ARG A 230 4.81 -0.31 13.99
C ARG A 230 6.09 -0.48 13.17
N ASN A 231 6.09 -0.02 11.92
CA ASN A 231 7.21 -0.10 10.98
C ASN A 231 8.21 1.08 11.13
N THR A 232 7.83 2.17 11.78
CA THR A 232 8.68 3.33 12.08
C THR A 232 8.91 3.53 13.58
N ASN A 233 8.21 2.75 14.42
CA ASN A 233 8.10 2.91 15.87
C ASN A 233 7.60 4.32 16.31
N GLN A 234 6.79 4.98 15.47
CA GLN A 234 6.13 6.23 15.83
C GLN A 234 4.73 6.00 16.41
N SER A 235 4.35 6.81 17.40
CA SER A 235 2.98 6.92 17.89
C SER A 235 2.64 8.33 18.37
N ARG A 236 1.34 8.62 18.39
CA ARG A 236 0.71 9.80 19.01
C ARG A 236 -0.58 9.33 19.67
N GLU A 237 -0.92 9.92 20.80
CA GLU A 237 -2.19 9.61 21.48
C GLU A 237 -2.78 10.83 22.16
N THR A 238 -4.08 10.79 22.39
CA THR A 238 -4.84 11.82 23.10
C THR A 238 -5.96 11.14 23.87
N HIS A 239 -6.18 11.59 25.09
CA HIS A 239 -7.21 11.08 25.98
C HIS A 239 -8.36 12.08 26.10
N MET A 240 -9.58 11.58 26.26
CA MET A 240 -10.78 12.35 26.57
C MET A 240 -11.50 11.69 27.74
N HIS A 241 -11.92 12.49 28.72
CA HIS A 241 -12.86 12.06 29.75
C HIS A 241 -14.29 12.36 29.29
N VAL A 242 -15.17 11.37 29.32
CA VAL A 242 -16.60 11.53 28.98
C VAL A 242 -17.38 11.77 30.26
N SER A 243 -17.88 13.00 30.47
CA SER A 243 -18.65 13.33 31.68
C SER A 243 -19.94 12.52 31.78
N GLU A 244 -20.36 12.19 33.01
CA GLU A 244 -21.58 11.41 33.25
C GLU A 244 -22.85 12.12 32.75
N ASP A 245 -22.84 13.45 32.69
CA ASP A 245 -23.95 14.30 32.22
C ASP A 245 -24.46 13.90 30.82
N PHE A 246 -23.56 13.46 29.93
CA PHE A 246 -23.91 13.05 28.57
C PHE A 246 -24.80 11.79 28.53
N PHE A 247 -24.75 10.97 29.58
CA PHE A 247 -25.57 9.77 29.73
C PHE A 247 -26.90 10.06 30.47
N GLU A 248 -26.92 11.05 31.39
CA GLU A 248 -28.11 11.40 32.17
C GLU A 248 -29.26 11.93 31.30
N ILE A 249 -28.95 12.59 30.19
CA ILE A 249 -29.92 13.09 29.18
C ILE A 249 -30.90 11.98 28.75
N LEU A 250 -30.48 10.72 28.72
CA LEU A 250 -31.32 9.58 28.34
C LEU A 250 -32.17 9.01 29.49
N SER A 251 -31.75 9.21 30.75
CA SER A 251 -32.46 8.70 31.93
C SER A 251 -33.63 9.59 32.37
N SER A 252 -33.70 10.81 31.84
CA SER A 252 -34.68 11.80 32.28
C SER A 252 -36.09 11.57 31.69
N SER A 253 -37.05 11.37 32.62
CA SER A 253 -38.48 11.76 32.55
C SER A 253 -39.56 10.85 31.94
N SER A 254 -39.28 9.80 31.15
CA SER A 254 -40.38 8.99 30.56
C SER A 254 -41.23 8.24 31.60
N SER A 255 -40.60 7.46 32.48
CA SER A 255 -41.28 6.64 33.50
C SER A 255 -41.99 7.49 34.57
N LEU A 256 -41.35 8.57 35.03
CA LEU A 256 -41.91 9.46 36.06
C LEU A 256 -43.12 10.24 35.56
N ILE A 257 -43.10 10.75 34.32
CA ILE A 257 -44.25 11.47 33.74
C ILE A 257 -45.43 10.51 33.53
N ILE A 258 -45.18 9.29 33.04
CA ILE A 258 -46.23 8.26 32.91
C ILE A 258 -46.81 7.90 34.29
N GLY A 259 -45.97 7.70 35.30
CA GLY A 259 -46.42 7.40 36.67
C GLY A 259 -47.29 8.51 37.28
N LEU A 260 -46.88 9.78 37.11
CA LEU A 260 -47.66 10.94 37.56
C LEU A 260 -48.98 11.08 36.78
N ALA A 261 -48.99 10.86 35.46
CA ALA A 261 -50.18 10.92 34.63
C ALA A 261 -51.20 9.82 35.01
N VAL A 262 -50.74 8.59 35.24
CA VAL A 262 -51.59 7.47 35.69
C VAL A 262 -52.11 7.72 37.10
N SER A 263 -51.27 8.22 38.01
CA SER A 263 -51.69 8.60 39.37
C SER A 263 -52.79 9.68 39.35
N LEU A 264 -52.59 10.75 38.56
CA LEU A 264 -53.56 11.83 38.40
C LEU A 264 -54.89 11.32 37.79
N ALA A 265 -54.82 10.46 36.77
CA ALA A 265 -56.00 9.85 36.16
C ALA A 265 -56.79 8.97 37.16
N LEU A 266 -56.11 8.18 37.99
CA LEU A 266 -56.73 7.40 39.06
C LEU A 266 -57.38 8.30 40.12
N CYS A 267 -56.72 9.39 40.54
CA CYS A 267 -57.32 10.37 41.45
C CYS A 267 -58.57 11.02 40.86
N ILE A 268 -58.55 11.42 39.58
CA ILE A 268 -59.72 11.99 38.88
C ILE A 268 -60.86 10.96 38.81
N MET A 269 -60.58 9.70 38.46
CA MET A 269 -61.59 8.65 38.44
C MET A 269 -62.21 8.38 39.82
N LEU A 270 -61.40 8.36 40.89
CA LEU A 270 -61.90 8.23 42.26
C LEU A 270 -62.77 9.42 42.68
N LEU A 271 -62.40 10.66 42.31
CA LEU A 271 -63.21 11.85 42.55
C LEU A 271 -64.56 11.77 41.80
N ILE A 272 -64.56 11.40 40.52
CA ILE A 272 -65.78 11.21 39.71
C ILE A 272 -66.68 10.12 40.33
N LEU A 273 -66.12 8.98 40.74
CA LEU A 273 -66.86 7.92 41.41
C LEU A 273 -67.45 8.38 42.75
N SER A 274 -66.71 9.14 43.55
CA SER A 274 -67.21 9.70 44.82
C SER A 274 -68.37 10.68 44.60
N ALA A 275 -68.26 11.57 43.60
CA ALA A 275 -69.30 12.50 43.21
C ALA A 275 -70.55 11.77 42.67
N ALA A 276 -70.35 10.74 41.83
CA ALA A 276 -71.43 9.89 41.35
C ALA A 276 -72.16 9.18 42.50
N VAL A 277 -71.44 8.62 43.48
CA VAL A 277 -72.03 8.01 44.68
C VAL A 277 -72.80 9.03 45.52
N LEU A 278 -72.31 10.26 45.68
CA LEU A 278 -73.03 11.34 46.39
C LEU A 278 -74.30 11.79 45.64
N LEU A 279 -74.24 11.91 44.32
CA LEU A 279 -75.39 12.23 43.47
C LEU A 279 -76.42 11.09 43.45
N LEU A 280 -75.98 9.83 43.42
CA LEU A 280 -76.84 8.66 43.54
C LEU A 280 -77.46 8.52 44.93
N ARG A 281 -76.74 8.87 46.01
CA ARG A 281 -77.30 8.96 47.37
C ARG A 281 -78.36 10.06 47.46
N LYS A 282 -78.12 11.26 46.90
CA LYS A 282 -79.15 12.31 46.77
C LYS A 282 -80.36 11.86 45.97
N ARG A 283 -80.17 11.17 44.83
CA ARG A 283 -81.28 10.62 44.01
C ARG A 283 -82.04 9.50 44.75
N LYS A 284 -81.36 8.63 45.51
CA LYS A 284 -81.99 7.55 46.29
C LYS A 284 -82.81 8.08 47.47
N HIS A 285 -82.45 9.23 48.03
CA HIS A 285 -83.29 9.97 49.00
C HIS A 285 -84.54 10.62 48.35
N MET A 286 -84.62 10.68 47.01
CA MET A 286 -85.65 11.41 46.26
C MET A 286 -86.52 10.52 45.35
N LYS A 287 -86.41 9.19 45.40
CA LYS A 287 -87.36 8.31 44.68
C LYS A 287 -87.49 6.91 45.29
N ASN A 288 -88.57 6.69 46.04
CA ASN A 288 -89.07 5.37 46.40
C ASN A 288 -90.44 5.14 45.73
N ASN A 289 -90.46 4.49 44.55
CA ASN A 289 -91.59 3.64 44.11
C ASN A 289 -91.33 2.94 42.75
N ARG A 290 -91.65 1.64 42.73
CA ARG A 290 -92.17 0.80 41.62
C ARG A 290 -91.30 0.46 40.39
N ARG A 291 -91.22 -0.87 40.16
CA ARG A 291 -90.98 -1.64 38.91
C ARG A 291 -92.39 -2.03 38.32
N PRO A 292 -92.60 -2.88 37.27
CA PRO A 292 -91.70 -3.90 36.66
C PRO A 292 -91.72 -4.04 35.10
N GLU A 293 -90.95 -5.03 34.59
CA GLU A 293 -91.08 -5.86 33.35
C GLU A 293 -91.25 -5.21 31.94
N ASP A 294 -90.95 -5.85 30.79
CA ASP A 294 -90.83 -7.31 30.47
C ASP A 294 -89.80 -7.67 29.34
N GLN A 295 -89.64 -8.99 29.07
CA GLN A 295 -89.02 -9.85 28.01
C GLN A 295 -88.60 -9.28 26.61
N THR A 296 -87.85 -9.97 25.70
CA THR A 296 -87.30 -11.36 25.51
C THR A 296 -85.94 -11.25 24.71
N ASP A 297 -84.84 -12.00 24.93
CA ASP A 297 -84.47 -13.41 24.59
C ASP A 297 -84.24 -13.69 23.06
N SER A 298 -83.36 -14.57 22.52
CA SER A 298 -82.62 -15.78 23.00
C SER A 298 -81.28 -16.06 22.23
N GLY A 299 -80.47 -17.08 22.63
CA GLY A 299 -79.46 -17.81 21.80
C GLY A 299 -77.95 -17.45 21.95
N ASP A 300 -76.94 -18.21 21.47
CA ASP A 300 -76.88 -19.63 20.97
C ASP A 300 -75.42 -20.23 20.86
N ALA A 301 -75.21 -21.36 20.16
CA ALA A 301 -74.02 -22.28 20.11
C ALA A 301 -73.26 -22.34 18.73
N GLU A 302 -72.13 -23.04 18.43
CA GLU A 302 -70.97 -23.77 19.05
C GLU A 302 -69.84 -23.85 17.94
N VAL A 303 -68.48 -23.79 18.13
CA VAL A 303 -67.47 -24.67 18.81
C VAL A 303 -67.24 -26.03 18.08
N PRO A 304 -66.03 -26.67 17.95
CA PRO A 304 -64.66 -26.47 18.54
C PRO A 304 -63.56 -26.21 17.43
N LEU A 305 -62.26 -26.62 17.36
CA LEU A 305 -61.35 -27.53 18.12
C LEU A 305 -59.82 -27.11 18.11
N LYS A 306 -58.84 -27.93 17.62
CA LYS A 306 -57.41 -27.89 18.07
C LYS A 306 -56.30 -28.36 17.08
N LYS A 307 -55.13 -27.66 17.17
CA LYS A 307 -53.68 -28.06 17.33
C LYS A 307 -53.30 -29.55 17.62
N PRO A 308 -51.99 -30.01 17.63
CA PRO A 308 -50.68 -29.30 17.49
C PRO A 308 -49.47 -29.98 16.72
N GLU A 309 -48.46 -29.15 16.34
CA GLU A 309 -46.96 -29.21 16.53
C GLU A 309 -46.06 -30.50 16.44
N ARG A 310 -44.80 -30.28 15.97
CA ARG A 310 -43.49 -31.04 16.12
C ARG A 310 -43.13 -32.21 15.16
N THR A 311 -41.86 -32.61 14.93
CA THR A 311 -40.50 -31.96 14.85
C THR A 311 -39.44 -32.97 14.32
N GLN A 312 -38.65 -32.60 13.28
CA GLN A 312 -37.34 -33.15 12.78
C GLN A 312 -37.08 -34.68 12.60
N LEU A 313 -36.28 -35.04 11.56
CA LEU A 313 -34.97 -35.76 11.65
C LEU A 313 -34.45 -36.26 10.26
N ASN A 314 -33.15 -35.98 9.97
CA ASN A 314 -32.20 -36.77 9.16
C ASN A 314 -32.46 -37.05 7.64
N MET A 315 -31.56 -37.67 6.85
CA MET A 315 -30.10 -37.44 6.57
C MET A 315 -29.62 -38.45 5.49
N SER A 316 -28.82 -38.03 4.49
CA SER A 316 -28.07 -38.91 3.53
C SER A 316 -28.92 -39.81 2.60
N SER A 317 -28.44 -40.44 1.51
CA SER A 317 -27.29 -40.26 0.59
C SER A 317 -27.41 -41.23 -0.60
N SER A 318 -26.78 -40.99 -1.75
CA SER A 318 -26.22 -42.06 -2.62
C SER A 318 -25.38 -41.49 -3.78
N SER A 319 -24.55 -42.34 -4.40
CA SER A 319 -23.68 -42.01 -5.54
C SER A 319 -23.82 -43.05 -6.65
N ILE A 320 -23.51 -42.69 -7.90
CA ILE A 320 -23.36 -43.63 -9.01
C ILE A 320 -21.91 -43.60 -9.51
N LYS A 321 -21.31 -44.79 -9.74
CA LYS A 321 -19.94 -44.98 -10.24
C LYS A 321 -19.95 -45.85 -11.51
N THR A 322 -19.32 -45.38 -12.59
CA THR A 322 -18.76 -46.19 -13.69
C THR A 322 -17.94 -45.28 -14.62
N LYS A 323 -16.87 -45.72 -15.30
CA LYS A 323 -15.89 -46.79 -15.05
C LYS A 323 -14.64 -46.49 -15.91
N ASN A 324 -13.44 -46.89 -15.48
CA ASN A 324 -12.22 -46.63 -16.26
C ASN A 324 -12.12 -47.52 -17.51
N GLN A 325 -11.45 -47.03 -18.56
CA GLN A 325 -10.88 -47.86 -19.61
C GLN A 325 -9.50 -47.33 -20.03
N THR A 326 -8.45 -48.11 -19.79
CA THR A 326 -7.06 -47.76 -20.16
C THR A 326 -6.78 -48.24 -21.58
N SER A 327 -6.09 -47.42 -22.39
CA SER A 327 -5.71 -47.76 -23.78
C SER A 327 -4.19 -47.74 -23.96
N TYR A 328 -3.67 -48.69 -24.74
CA TYR A 328 -2.25 -48.78 -25.09
C TYR A 328 -1.94 -47.95 -26.34
N PHE A 329 -0.83 -47.20 -26.34
CA PHE A 329 -0.38 -46.42 -27.50
C PHE A 329 0.73 -47.14 -28.29
N PRO A 330 0.61 -47.31 -29.62
CA PRO A 330 1.64 -47.93 -30.46
C PRO A 330 2.70 -46.94 -30.96
N LEU A 331 3.73 -47.46 -31.63
CA LEU A 331 4.96 -46.77 -32.09
C LEU A 331 4.79 -45.62 -33.12
N THR A 332 3.57 -45.19 -33.43
CA THR A 332 3.28 -44.08 -34.36
C THR A 332 3.60 -42.69 -33.78
N SER A 333 3.87 -42.60 -32.48
CA SER A 333 3.99 -41.32 -31.76
C SER A 333 5.26 -40.51 -32.05
N ARG A 334 6.35 -41.14 -32.51
CA ARG A 334 7.68 -40.49 -32.56
C ARG A 334 7.74 -39.36 -33.61
N ARG A 335 7.32 -39.63 -34.86
CA ARG A 335 7.26 -38.60 -35.92
C ARG A 335 6.33 -37.44 -35.57
N LYS A 336 5.19 -37.73 -34.92
CA LYS A 336 4.26 -36.67 -34.48
C LYS A 336 4.85 -35.80 -33.38
N LEU A 337 5.67 -36.36 -32.49
CA LEU A 337 6.42 -35.61 -31.49
C LEU A 337 7.50 -34.75 -32.15
N GLU A 338 8.24 -35.31 -33.11
CA GLU A 338 9.25 -34.59 -33.91
C GLU A 338 8.62 -33.42 -34.71
N GLU A 339 7.48 -33.66 -35.38
CA GLU A 339 6.66 -32.65 -36.08
C GLU A 339 6.04 -31.60 -35.13
N GLU A 340 5.79 -31.93 -33.86
CA GLU A 340 5.32 -30.94 -32.86
C GLU A 340 6.49 -30.16 -32.25
N GLN A 341 7.64 -30.80 -32.01
CA GLN A 341 8.87 -30.15 -31.57
C GLN A 341 9.35 -29.13 -32.60
N GLN A 342 9.40 -29.48 -33.89
CA GLN A 342 9.81 -28.55 -34.94
C GLN A 342 8.83 -27.37 -35.07
N ARG A 343 7.52 -27.58 -34.86
CA ARG A 343 6.54 -26.48 -34.82
C ARG A 343 6.62 -25.63 -33.56
N ARG A 344 7.04 -26.19 -32.42
CA ARG A 344 7.35 -25.43 -31.19
C ARG A 344 8.59 -24.57 -31.39
N GLU A 345 9.66 -25.13 -31.93
CA GLU A 345 10.91 -24.40 -32.24
C GLU A 345 10.67 -23.28 -33.27
N GLU A 346 9.85 -23.50 -34.30
CA GLU A 346 9.43 -22.45 -35.24
C GLU A 346 8.57 -21.36 -34.56
N ALA A 347 7.68 -21.74 -33.63
CA ALA A 347 6.87 -20.81 -32.86
C ALA A 347 7.68 -20.00 -31.84
N GLU A 348 8.69 -20.60 -31.22
CA GLU A 348 9.63 -19.96 -30.29
C GLU A 348 10.53 -18.96 -31.03
N ASN A 349 11.07 -19.33 -32.20
CA ASN A 349 11.80 -18.40 -33.08
C ASN A 349 10.90 -17.22 -33.54
N LYS A 350 9.64 -17.48 -33.88
CA LYS A 350 8.66 -16.42 -34.20
C LYS A 350 8.35 -15.53 -33.00
N LEU A 351 8.21 -16.09 -31.81
CA LEU A 351 7.98 -15.35 -30.57
C LEU A 351 9.18 -14.46 -30.23
N GLN A 352 10.41 -14.97 -30.35
CA GLN A 352 11.63 -14.21 -30.11
C GLN A 352 11.77 -13.05 -31.12
N ASN A 353 11.49 -13.28 -32.41
CA ASN A 353 11.47 -12.22 -33.43
C ASN A 353 10.42 -11.12 -33.12
N ILE A 354 9.26 -11.50 -32.57
CA ILE A 354 8.22 -10.56 -32.10
C ILE A 354 8.70 -9.79 -30.86
N GLN A 355 9.36 -10.46 -29.90
CA GLN A 355 9.93 -9.82 -28.71
C GLN A 355 11.04 -8.83 -29.08
N GLU A 356 11.96 -9.18 -29.99
CA GLU A 356 13.01 -8.28 -30.50
C GLU A 356 12.42 -7.02 -31.16
N LYS A 357 11.36 -7.19 -31.98
CA LYS A 357 10.63 -6.05 -32.57
C LYS A 357 9.94 -5.18 -31.52
N MET A 358 9.36 -5.78 -30.49
CA MET A 358 8.70 -5.06 -29.39
C MET A 358 9.72 -4.28 -28.54
N ILE A 359 10.85 -4.90 -28.22
CA ILE A 359 12.00 -4.27 -27.53
C ILE A 359 12.56 -3.12 -28.37
N LYS A 360 12.76 -3.31 -29.69
CA LYS A 360 13.25 -2.26 -30.60
C LYS A 360 12.30 -1.07 -30.68
N SER A 361 10.99 -1.32 -30.78
CA SER A 361 9.95 -0.28 -30.75
C SER A 361 9.95 0.50 -29.42
N GLU A 362 10.08 -0.20 -28.30
CA GLU A 362 10.15 0.45 -26.97
C GLU A 362 11.46 1.23 -26.78
N ILE A 363 12.59 0.79 -27.35
CA ILE A 363 13.85 1.55 -27.39
C ILE A 363 13.70 2.83 -28.21
N GLU A 364 13.15 2.76 -29.43
CA GLU A 364 12.93 3.92 -30.30
C GLU A 364 11.98 4.95 -29.66
N LYS A 365 10.91 4.47 -29.02
CA LYS A 365 9.99 5.27 -28.19
C LYS A 365 10.70 5.94 -27.01
N ASN A 366 11.59 5.25 -26.32
CA ASN A 366 12.35 5.83 -25.21
C ASN A 366 13.42 6.84 -25.67
N GLU A 367 14.07 6.62 -26.82
CA GLU A 367 14.96 7.62 -27.43
C GLU A 367 14.19 8.90 -27.81
N PHE A 368 12.98 8.75 -28.37
CA PHE A 368 12.09 9.88 -28.65
C PHE A 368 11.70 10.65 -27.38
N ILE A 369 11.39 9.96 -26.28
CA ILE A 369 11.10 10.60 -24.99
C ILE A 369 12.32 11.36 -24.44
N GLN A 370 13.53 10.83 -24.57
CA GLN A 370 14.76 11.55 -24.18
C GLN A 370 14.95 12.84 -25.01
N LYS A 371 14.84 12.76 -26.35
CA LYS A 371 14.89 13.94 -27.23
C LYS A 371 13.81 14.98 -26.89
N LEU A 372 12.61 14.54 -26.52
CA LEU A 372 11.53 15.43 -26.09
C LEU A 372 11.88 16.13 -24.76
N MET A 373 12.49 15.42 -23.81
CA MET A 373 12.96 16.00 -22.54
C MET A 373 14.12 16.98 -22.73
N GLU A 374 15.11 16.68 -23.57
CA GLU A 374 16.21 17.60 -23.90
C GLU A 374 15.68 18.88 -24.59
N THR A 375 14.69 18.73 -25.48
CA THR A 375 13.98 19.86 -26.11
C THR A 375 13.22 20.69 -25.05
N PHE A 376 12.59 20.05 -24.07
CA PHE A 376 11.87 20.75 -23.01
C PHE A 376 12.81 21.52 -22.06
N LEU A 377 13.94 20.92 -21.68
CA LEU A 377 14.97 21.54 -20.84
C LEU A 377 15.64 22.74 -21.53
N THR A 378 15.91 22.64 -22.82
CA THR A 378 16.45 23.77 -23.60
C THR A 378 15.42 24.89 -23.78
N LEU A 379 14.13 24.58 -23.93
CA LEU A 379 13.06 25.58 -24.00
C LEU A 379 12.85 26.35 -22.68
N ASP A 380 12.91 25.69 -21.52
CA ASP A 380 12.69 26.38 -20.23
C ASP A 380 13.85 27.32 -19.85
N SER A 381 15.02 27.17 -20.49
CA SER A 381 16.18 28.06 -20.32
C SER A 381 16.04 29.46 -20.93
N LYS A 382 15.06 29.68 -21.81
CA LYS A 382 14.80 30.99 -22.46
C LYS A 382 13.41 31.51 -22.12
N SER A 383 13.24 31.97 -20.88
CA SER A 383 11.99 32.54 -20.39
C SER A 383 11.70 33.93 -20.96
N GLU A 384 10.85 34.00 -21.98
CA GLU A 384 9.94 35.17 -22.17
C GLU A 384 8.74 34.89 -23.10
N LYS A 385 8.93 34.25 -24.27
CA LYS A 385 7.87 34.04 -25.28
C LYS A 385 6.92 32.84 -24.96
N LYS A 386 6.54 32.66 -23.68
CA LYS A 386 5.90 31.45 -23.08
C LYS A 386 4.37 31.32 -23.28
N THR A 387 3.74 32.20 -24.08
CA THR A 387 2.29 32.20 -24.39
C THR A 387 1.98 31.64 -25.79
N GLU A 388 2.50 32.23 -26.86
CA GLU A 388 2.19 31.77 -28.24
C GLU A 388 2.72 30.35 -28.51
N ILE A 389 3.88 29.99 -27.93
CA ILE A 389 4.41 28.62 -27.98
C ILE A 389 3.45 27.64 -27.29
N ARG A 390 2.80 28.04 -26.19
CA ARG A 390 1.85 27.19 -25.44
C ARG A 390 0.56 26.96 -26.22
N LYS A 391 0.11 27.97 -26.97
CA LYS A 391 -1.03 27.87 -27.89
C LYS A 391 -0.73 26.89 -29.04
N LYS A 392 0.41 27.04 -29.73
CA LYS A 392 0.84 26.10 -30.79
C LYS A 392 1.09 24.69 -30.27
N LEU A 393 1.57 24.53 -29.03
CA LEU A 393 1.72 23.23 -28.38
C LEU A 393 0.36 22.53 -28.16
N ASN A 394 -0.69 23.29 -27.79
CA ASN A 394 -2.05 22.76 -27.68
C ASN A 394 -2.63 22.39 -29.07
N GLU A 395 -2.38 23.19 -30.11
CA GLU A 395 -2.78 22.87 -31.50
C GLU A 395 -2.15 21.54 -31.98
N VAL A 396 -0.86 21.32 -31.69
CA VAL A 396 -0.18 20.04 -31.97
C VAL A 396 -0.75 18.89 -31.13
N LYS A 397 -1.11 19.14 -29.86
CA LYS A 397 -1.72 18.13 -28.98
C LYS A 397 -3.10 17.69 -29.50
N GLU A 398 -3.97 18.63 -29.86
CA GLU A 398 -5.26 18.30 -30.49
C GLU A 398 -5.10 17.53 -31.80
N ALA A 399 -4.09 17.87 -32.62
CA ALA A 399 -3.82 17.15 -33.86
C ALA A 399 -3.42 15.69 -33.58
N ALA A 400 -2.57 15.44 -32.59
CA ALA A 400 -2.20 14.09 -32.15
C ALA A 400 -3.40 13.32 -31.57
N GLU A 401 -4.26 13.98 -30.79
CA GLU A 401 -5.44 13.37 -30.17
C GLU A 401 -6.52 13.00 -31.22
N LYS A 402 -6.71 13.86 -32.24
CA LYS A 402 -7.52 13.55 -33.44
C LYS A 402 -6.95 12.39 -34.27
N LEU A 403 -5.64 12.13 -34.20
CA LEU A 403 -4.97 10.98 -34.84
C LEU A 403 -4.98 9.71 -33.96
N LYS A 404 -5.26 9.82 -32.66
CA LYS A 404 -5.43 8.70 -31.71
C LYS A 404 -6.81 8.05 -31.81
N ASN A 405 -7.87 8.85 -31.94
CA ASN A 405 -9.26 8.35 -31.97
C ASN A 405 -9.53 7.24 -33.02
N PRO A 406 -8.97 7.27 -34.25
CA PRO A 406 -9.13 6.16 -35.21
C PRO A 406 -8.49 4.84 -34.79
N LEU A 407 -7.50 4.88 -33.90
CA LEU A 407 -6.82 3.68 -33.38
C LEU A 407 -7.67 2.92 -32.35
N GLU A 408 -8.53 3.63 -31.62
CA GLU A 408 -9.38 3.08 -30.55
C GLU A 408 -10.76 2.61 -31.05
N SER A 409 -11.08 2.81 -32.35
CA SER A 409 -12.43 2.60 -32.90
C SER A 409 -12.58 1.48 -33.94
N LYS A 410 -11.60 0.58 -34.12
CA LYS A 410 -11.71 -0.60 -35.00
C LYS A 410 -11.39 -1.89 -34.23
N ASN A 411 -12.29 -2.87 -34.31
CA ASN A 411 -12.17 -4.15 -33.61
C ASN A 411 -11.14 -5.09 -34.29
N GLN A 412 -10.65 -6.08 -33.54
CA GLN A 412 -9.42 -6.85 -33.77
C GLN A 412 -9.49 -7.86 -34.95
N GLN A 413 -9.71 -7.41 -36.20
CA GLN A 413 -9.66 -8.32 -37.35
C GLN A 413 -9.20 -7.75 -38.71
N THR A 414 -8.82 -6.47 -38.81
CA THR A 414 -8.19 -5.91 -40.03
C THR A 414 -7.23 -4.79 -39.67
N ILE A 415 -6.06 -5.14 -39.12
CA ILE A 415 -5.12 -4.17 -38.53
C ILE A 415 -3.74 -4.18 -39.23
N ASN A 416 -3.27 -5.30 -39.78
CA ASN A 416 -1.85 -5.41 -40.19
C ASN A 416 -1.47 -4.69 -41.52
N SER A 417 -2.41 -4.30 -42.38
CA SER A 417 -2.12 -3.59 -43.64
C SER A 417 -2.43 -2.09 -43.57
N GLU A 418 -3.65 -1.73 -43.17
CA GLU A 418 -4.07 -0.32 -43.06
C GLU A 418 -3.25 0.44 -42.00
N THR A 419 -2.85 -0.21 -40.90
CA THR A 419 -2.10 0.46 -39.82
C THR A 419 -0.66 0.75 -40.23
N ASP A 420 -0.01 -0.10 -41.03
CA ASP A 420 1.33 0.18 -41.56
C ASP A 420 1.29 1.36 -42.56
N GLU A 421 0.27 1.43 -43.41
CA GLU A 421 0.07 2.59 -44.32
C GLU A 421 -0.24 3.88 -43.53
N PHE A 422 -1.05 3.80 -42.48
CA PHE A 422 -1.35 4.93 -41.61
C PHE A 422 -0.13 5.38 -40.81
N ILE A 423 0.66 4.45 -40.24
CA ILE A 423 1.92 4.75 -39.54
C ILE A 423 2.94 5.36 -40.51
N GLN A 424 3.07 4.87 -41.75
CA GLN A 424 3.90 5.53 -42.76
C GLN A 424 3.44 6.97 -43.04
N LYS A 425 2.14 7.19 -43.26
CA LYS A 425 1.56 8.53 -43.48
C LYS A 425 1.73 9.45 -42.26
N LEU A 426 1.71 8.90 -41.05
CA LEU A 426 2.00 9.60 -39.81
C LEU A 426 3.48 10.02 -39.76
N MET A 427 4.39 9.05 -39.93
CA MET A 427 5.85 9.23 -39.91
C MET A 427 6.37 10.10 -41.07
N GLN A 428 5.62 10.24 -42.16
CA GLN A 428 5.95 11.15 -43.26
C GLN A 428 5.49 12.60 -43.00
N LYS A 429 4.40 12.79 -42.24
CA LYS A 429 3.86 14.12 -41.88
C LYS A 429 4.40 14.69 -40.57
N PHE A 430 4.81 13.85 -39.62
CA PHE A 430 5.35 14.32 -38.34
C PHE A 430 6.64 15.15 -38.49
N PRO A 431 7.66 14.71 -39.26
CA PRO A 431 8.89 15.47 -39.44
C PRO A 431 8.68 16.83 -40.11
N THR A 432 7.71 16.93 -41.03
CA THR A 432 7.38 18.19 -41.71
C THR A 432 6.52 19.14 -40.88
N MET A 433 5.81 18.65 -39.85
CA MET A 433 5.21 19.51 -38.83
C MET A 433 6.26 19.99 -37.80
N VAL A 434 7.17 19.10 -37.38
CA VAL A 434 8.28 19.46 -36.48
C VAL A 434 9.26 20.43 -37.14
N SER A 435 9.60 20.27 -38.42
CA SER A 435 10.48 21.21 -39.13
C SER A 435 9.83 22.59 -39.24
N LYS A 436 8.55 22.69 -39.60
CA LYS A 436 7.81 23.96 -39.65
C LYS A 436 7.71 24.64 -38.28
N LEU A 437 7.57 23.86 -37.21
CA LEU A 437 7.59 24.39 -35.84
C LEU A 437 8.99 24.94 -35.50
N SER A 438 10.04 24.21 -35.84
CA SER A 438 11.45 24.62 -35.66
C SER A 438 11.81 25.86 -36.48
N GLU A 439 11.41 25.93 -37.74
CA GLU A 439 11.58 27.09 -38.63
C GLU A 439 10.83 28.31 -38.09
N SER A 440 9.57 28.15 -37.65
CA SER A 440 8.78 29.23 -37.06
C SER A 440 9.36 29.73 -35.73
N ILE A 441 9.92 28.84 -34.90
CA ILE A 441 10.67 29.20 -33.69
C ILE A 441 11.96 29.95 -34.06
N THR A 442 12.70 29.48 -35.06
CA THR A 442 13.96 30.10 -35.52
C THR A 442 13.70 31.51 -36.06
N GLN A 443 12.66 31.71 -36.87
CA GLN A 443 12.25 33.05 -37.33
C GLN A 443 11.82 33.99 -36.18
N GLN A 444 11.23 33.46 -35.10
CA GLN A 444 10.86 34.26 -33.90
C GLN A 444 12.02 34.51 -32.92
N ILE A 445 13.19 33.89 -33.15
CA ILE A 445 14.44 34.11 -32.40
C ILE A 445 15.43 34.96 -33.21
N GLY A 446 15.35 34.96 -34.55
CA GLY A 446 16.23 35.71 -35.45
C GLY A 446 15.98 37.23 -35.55
N VAL A 447 15.16 37.81 -34.66
CA VAL A 447 14.91 39.26 -34.57
C VAL A 447 15.15 39.71 -33.14
N ASP A 448 16.43 39.90 -32.81
CA ASP A 448 16.99 40.82 -31.80
C ASP A 448 18.52 40.69 -31.88
N GLY A 449 19.12 41.47 -32.79
CA GLY A 449 20.53 41.33 -33.17
C GLY A 449 21.15 42.59 -33.79
N SER A 450 20.62 43.78 -33.48
CA SER A 450 21.13 45.05 -34.01
C SER A 450 20.67 46.31 -33.24
N VAL A 451 21.18 46.51 -32.02
CA VAL A 451 21.60 47.83 -31.47
C VAL A 451 22.80 47.56 -30.56
#